data_AF-A0A3M0YC08-F1
#
_entry.id   AF-A0A3M0YC08-F1
#
_cell.length_a   1.000
_cell.length_b   1.000
_cell.length_c   1.000
_cell.angle_alpha   90.00
_cell.angle_beta   90.00
_cell.angle_gamma   90.00
#
_symmetry.space_group_name_H-M   'P 1'
#
loop_
_entity.id
_entity.type
_entity.pdbx_description
1 polymer ?
#
loop_
_entity_poly.entity_id
_entity_poly.type
_entity_poly.pdbx_seq_one_letter_code
_entity_poly.pdbx_strand_id
1 'polypeptide(L)'
;MAWIRLSPWEARGTSIALGTFTAILGTLLYARGGMIQWSVALWVALPSLFIAPLAASWSERFSPTAMRRAFGAAVLLGGVALLLKDLFPQGFGLPSIPFLLGVGVLEGLVTGVVGISGGPILAPLFVLGLGMPQQLAQGCSLAARIPASLASTWENWRCRHIRFDLLPSLMAGSLLGTWAGAHIALHLPEPVLRTLFALVLMGLALRYLRG
;
A
#
# COMPACT_ATOMS: atom_id res chain seq x y z
N MET A 1 16.98 -18.48 -4.71
CA MET A 1 15.51 -18.47 -4.90
C MET A 1 15.18 -19.00 -6.31
N ALA A 2 15.14 -20.32 -6.51
CA ALA A 2 15.19 -20.95 -7.85
C ALA A 2 13.99 -21.85 -8.23
N TRP A 3 12.91 -21.86 -7.44
CA TRP A 3 11.83 -22.86 -7.63
C TRP A 3 10.71 -22.42 -8.58
N ILE A 4 10.56 -21.12 -8.84
CA ILE A 4 9.61 -20.59 -9.82
C ILE A 4 10.38 -19.57 -10.67
N ARG A 5 10.64 -19.88 -11.94
CA ARG A 5 11.31 -18.96 -12.88
C ARG A 5 10.33 -17.84 -13.27
N LEU A 6 10.10 -16.89 -12.37
CA LEU A 6 9.40 -15.65 -12.67
C LEU A 6 10.40 -14.61 -13.16
N SER A 7 10.11 -13.99 -14.29
CA SER A 7 10.78 -12.75 -14.66
C SER A 7 10.40 -11.64 -13.67
N PRO A 8 11.25 -10.61 -13.49
CA PRO A 8 10.94 -9.47 -12.63
C PRO A 8 9.61 -8.78 -12.98
N TRP A 9 9.27 -8.74 -14.27
CA TRP A 9 8.02 -8.18 -14.79
C TRP A 9 6.80 -9.00 -14.40
N GLU A 10 6.88 -10.33 -14.54
CA GLU A 10 5.80 -11.23 -14.12
C GLU A 10 5.56 -11.19 -12.61
N ALA A 11 6.64 -11.15 -11.82
CA ALA A 11 6.54 -11.05 -10.36
C ALA A 11 5.84 -9.74 -9.95
N ARG A 12 6.20 -8.62 -10.60
CA ARG A 12 5.59 -7.32 -10.38
C ARG A 12 4.11 -7.29 -10.77
N GLY A 13 3.78 -7.65 -12.00
CA GLY A 13 2.40 -7.61 -12.50
C GLY A 13 1.47 -8.52 -11.70
N THR A 14 1.93 -9.72 -11.36
CA THR A 14 1.19 -10.67 -10.51
C THR A 14 0.98 -10.11 -9.09
N SER A 15 1.98 -9.45 -8.50
CA SER A 15 1.84 -8.84 -7.16
C SER A 15 0.88 -7.66 -7.14
N ILE A 16 0.84 -6.84 -8.19
CA ILE A 16 -0.12 -5.72 -8.29
C ILE A 16 -1.54 -6.29 -8.38
N ALA A 17 -1.75 -7.31 -9.22
CA ALA A 17 -3.05 -7.97 -9.35
C ALA A 17 -3.56 -8.53 -8.02
N LEU A 18 -2.70 -9.25 -7.27
CA LEU A 18 -3.01 -9.72 -5.92
C LEU A 18 -3.34 -8.56 -4.97
N GLY A 19 -2.58 -7.46 -5.07
CA GLY A 19 -2.79 -6.24 -4.32
C GLY A 19 -4.17 -5.63 -4.56
N THR A 20 -4.69 -5.69 -5.78
CA THR A 20 -6.04 -5.19 -6.10
C THR A 20 -7.13 -6.00 -5.42
N PHE A 21 -7.08 -7.33 -5.48
CA PHE A 21 -8.10 -8.17 -4.84
C PHE A 21 -8.08 -8.04 -3.31
N THR A 22 -6.89 -8.00 -2.71
CA THR A 22 -6.72 -7.78 -1.27
C THR A 22 -7.16 -6.37 -0.85
N ALA A 23 -6.91 -5.35 -1.66
CA ALA A 23 -7.40 -3.99 -1.41
C ALA A 23 -8.92 -3.92 -1.45
N ILE A 24 -9.58 -4.59 -2.41
CA ILE A 24 -11.05 -4.65 -2.49
C ILE A 24 -11.61 -5.35 -1.25
N LEU A 25 -11.13 -6.55 -0.93
CA LEU A 25 -11.60 -7.30 0.25
C LEU A 25 -11.37 -6.52 1.54
N GLY A 26 -10.16 -5.99 1.74
CA GLY A 26 -9.82 -5.18 2.90
C GLY A 26 -10.71 -3.93 3.02
N THR A 27 -10.92 -3.22 1.91
CA THR A 27 -11.84 -2.06 1.87
C THR A 27 -13.25 -2.46 2.30
N LEU A 28 -13.79 -3.57 1.79
CA LEU A 28 -15.12 -4.03 2.18
C LEU A 28 -15.20 -4.36 3.68
N LEU A 29 -14.17 -4.99 4.25
CA LEU A 29 -14.13 -5.35 5.67
C LEU A 29 -14.04 -4.12 6.57
N TYR A 30 -13.19 -3.14 6.23
CA TYR A 30 -13.06 -1.89 6.99
C TYR A 30 -14.28 -0.97 6.80
N ALA A 31 -14.90 -0.96 5.61
CA ALA A 31 -16.12 -0.21 5.34
C ALA A 31 -17.28 -0.69 6.22
N ARG A 32 -17.42 -2.01 6.43
CA ARG A 32 -18.42 -2.60 7.33
C ARG A 32 -18.25 -2.14 8.78
N GLY A 33 -17.02 -1.85 9.20
CA GLY A 33 -16.72 -1.29 10.53
C GLY A 33 -16.82 0.23 10.61
N GLY A 34 -17.24 0.93 9.55
CA GLY A 34 -17.25 2.39 9.50
C GLY A 34 -15.84 3.03 9.50
N MET A 35 -14.80 2.24 9.24
CA MET A 35 -13.39 2.66 9.36
C MET A 35 -12.83 3.23 8.06
N ILE A 36 -13.65 3.98 7.30
CA ILE A 36 -13.22 4.62 6.04
C ILE A 36 -13.80 6.03 5.94
N GLN A 37 -12.92 7.01 5.78
CA GLN A 37 -13.28 8.35 5.31
C GLN A 37 -13.14 8.42 3.79
N TRP A 38 -14.27 8.34 3.09
CA TRP A 38 -14.31 8.30 1.63
C TRP A 38 -13.74 9.56 0.96
N SER A 39 -13.83 10.72 1.61
CA SER A 39 -13.22 11.96 1.12
C SER A 39 -11.70 11.84 0.99
N VAL A 40 -11.03 11.29 2.02
CA VAL A 40 -9.58 11.05 2.01
C VAL A 40 -9.22 10.04 0.93
N ALA A 41 -9.97 8.95 0.83
CA ALA A 41 -9.75 7.95 -0.20
C ALA A 41 -9.87 8.54 -1.62
N LEU A 42 -10.88 9.37 -1.86
CA LEU A 42 -11.15 10.00 -3.15
C LEU A 42 -10.01 10.96 -3.56
N TRP A 43 -9.62 11.88 -2.68
CA TRP A 43 -8.59 12.88 -3.00
C TRP A 43 -7.21 12.27 -3.23
N VAL A 44 -6.91 11.14 -2.61
CA VAL A 44 -5.68 10.37 -2.85
C VAL A 44 -5.79 9.54 -4.14
N ALA A 45 -6.95 8.93 -4.38
CA ALA A 45 -7.18 8.09 -5.56
C ALA A 45 -7.15 8.85 -6.89
N LEU A 46 -7.65 10.10 -6.91
CA LEU A 46 -7.74 10.89 -8.12
C LEU A 46 -6.39 11.05 -8.85
N PRO A 47 -5.33 11.60 -8.23
CA PRO A 47 -4.03 11.70 -8.90
C PRO A 47 -3.39 10.33 -9.10
N SER A 48 -3.53 9.39 -8.15
CA SER A 48 -2.86 8.09 -8.27
C SER A 48 -3.34 7.25 -9.44
N LEU A 49 -4.63 7.37 -9.80
CA LEU A 49 -5.22 6.74 -10.98
C LEU A 49 -4.47 7.07 -12.28
N PHE A 50 -4.03 8.32 -12.45
CA PHE A 50 -3.33 8.77 -13.65
C PHE A 50 -1.81 8.61 -13.53
N ILE A 51 -1.26 8.84 -12.33
CA ILE A 51 0.19 8.76 -12.10
C ILE A 51 0.69 7.32 -12.13
N ALA A 52 -0.07 6.34 -11.62
CA ALA A 52 0.42 4.96 -11.53
C ALA A 52 0.70 4.31 -12.90
N PRO A 53 -0.19 4.36 -13.91
CA PRO A 53 0.11 3.84 -15.24
C PRO A 53 1.28 4.57 -15.92
N LEU A 54 1.32 5.91 -15.78
CA LEU A 54 2.41 6.73 -16.33
C LEU A 54 3.76 6.33 -15.73
N ALA A 55 3.83 6.25 -14.40
CA ALA A 55 5.02 5.86 -13.68
C ALA A 55 5.43 4.41 -13.96
N ALA A 56 4.47 3.52 -14.22
CA ALA A 56 4.74 2.15 -14.65
C ALA A 56 5.46 2.10 -16.00
N SER A 57 5.06 2.93 -16.96
CA SER A 57 5.71 3.01 -18.28
C SER A 57 7.17 3.49 -18.21
N TRP A 58 7.52 4.29 -17.18
CA TRP A 58 8.88 4.81 -16.98
C TRP A 58 9.74 3.96 -16.07
N SER A 59 9.18 2.88 -15.50
CA SER A 59 9.86 2.06 -14.50
C SER A 59 11.20 1.48 -14.99
N GLU A 60 11.33 1.23 -16.30
CA GLU A 60 12.58 0.76 -16.95
C GLU A 60 13.75 1.74 -16.81
N ARG A 61 13.48 3.04 -16.65
CA ARG A 61 14.51 4.08 -16.55
C ARG A 61 15.18 4.12 -15.18
N PHE A 62 14.62 3.43 -14.21
CA PHE A 62 15.06 3.49 -12.83
C PHE A 62 15.78 2.23 -12.38
N SER A 63 16.86 2.40 -11.62
CA SER A 63 17.56 1.26 -11.03
C SER A 63 16.64 0.49 -10.06
N PRO A 64 16.40 -0.81 -10.29
CA PRO A 64 15.55 -1.62 -9.41
C PRO A 64 16.05 -1.63 -7.96
N THR A 65 17.38 -1.66 -7.78
CA THR A 65 18.02 -1.66 -6.45
C THR A 65 17.81 -0.33 -5.73
N ALA A 66 17.96 0.79 -6.43
CA ALA A 66 17.74 2.11 -5.85
C ALA A 66 16.30 2.28 -5.41
N MET A 67 15.34 1.87 -6.25
CA MET A 67 13.92 2.03 -5.95
C MET A 67 13.47 1.16 -4.79
N ARG A 68 13.96 -0.08 -4.73
CA ARG A 68 13.73 -0.98 -3.60
C ARG A 68 14.29 -0.39 -2.29
N ARG A 69 15.50 0.16 -2.31
CA ARG A 69 16.11 0.79 -1.12
C ARG A 69 15.37 2.07 -0.71
N ALA A 70 14.98 2.90 -1.66
CA ALA A 70 14.20 4.11 -1.39
C ALA A 70 12.84 3.77 -0.76
N PHE A 71 12.14 2.77 -1.31
CA PHE A 71 10.90 2.25 -0.73
C PHE A 71 11.14 1.69 0.68
N GLY A 72 12.19 0.87 0.87
CA GLY A 72 12.56 0.35 2.18
C GLY A 72 12.83 1.46 3.21
N ALA A 73 13.56 2.51 2.83
CA ALA A 73 13.82 3.66 3.69
C ALA A 73 12.52 4.42 4.04
N ALA A 74 11.65 4.67 3.06
CA ALA A 74 10.36 5.33 3.30
C ALA A 74 9.46 4.51 4.26
N VAL A 75 9.42 3.19 4.08
CA VAL A 75 8.66 2.29 4.97
C VAL A 75 9.29 2.24 6.37
N LEU A 76 10.63 2.25 6.48
CA LEU A 76 11.32 2.30 7.78
C LEU A 76 10.96 3.58 8.53
N LEU A 77 11.04 4.72 7.85
CA LEU A 77 10.68 6.02 8.39
C LEU A 77 9.21 6.04 8.83
N GLY A 78 8.30 5.52 8.00
CA GLY A 78 6.88 5.40 8.35
C GLY A 78 6.65 4.53 9.59
N GLY A 79 7.32 3.37 9.69
CA GLY A 79 7.24 2.49 10.85
C GLY A 79 7.77 3.15 12.13
N VAL A 80 8.95 3.77 12.08
CA VAL A 80 9.51 4.52 13.22
C VAL A 80 8.58 5.66 13.62
N ALA A 81 8.09 6.43 12.65
CA ALA A 81 7.25 7.57 12.92
C ALA A 81 5.89 7.17 13.53
N LEU A 82 5.33 6.01 13.19
CA LEU A 82 4.14 5.47 13.86
C LEU A 82 4.35 5.20 15.36
N LEU A 83 5.55 4.76 15.75
CA LEU A 83 5.89 4.58 17.17
C LEU A 83 5.99 5.93 17.90
N LEU A 84 6.35 6.98 17.16
CA LEU A 84 6.46 8.35 17.68
C LEU A 84 5.14 9.14 17.58
N LYS A 85 4.02 8.52 17.16
CA LYS A 85 2.73 9.19 17.00
C LYS A 85 2.30 9.95 18.26
N ASP A 86 2.58 9.42 19.44
CA ASP A 86 2.15 10.04 20.71
C ASP A 86 2.83 11.41 20.96
N LEU A 87 3.94 11.70 20.27
CA LEU A 87 4.56 13.04 20.26
C LEU A 87 3.75 14.06 19.44
N PHE A 88 2.88 13.59 18.54
CA PHE A 88 2.05 14.40 17.64
C PHE A 88 0.58 13.95 17.66
N PRO A 89 -0.17 14.12 18.77
CA PRO A 89 -1.51 13.54 18.93
C PRO A 89 -2.54 14.04 17.91
N GLN A 90 -2.43 15.29 17.46
CA GLN A 90 -3.31 15.88 16.45
C GLN A 90 -2.79 15.70 15.01
N GLY A 91 -1.71 14.92 14.83
CA GLY A 91 -0.94 14.88 13.59
C GLY A 91 -0.24 16.22 13.30
N PHE A 92 0.32 16.35 12.10
CA PHE A 92 1.02 17.57 11.67
C PHE A 92 0.09 18.71 11.25
N GLY A 93 -1.23 18.58 11.44
CA GLY A 93 -2.18 19.61 11.04
C GLY A 93 -2.18 19.87 9.52
N LEU A 94 -1.92 18.83 8.71
CA LEU A 94 -1.92 18.89 7.25
C LEU A 94 -3.23 18.36 6.59
N PRO A 95 -4.45 18.47 7.15
CA PRO A 95 -5.66 17.95 6.52
C PRO A 95 -6.16 18.87 5.40
N SER A 96 -5.27 19.20 4.46
CA SER A 96 -5.57 20.02 3.29
C SER A 96 -5.64 19.16 2.04
N ILE A 97 -6.52 19.54 1.11
CA ILE A 97 -6.63 18.89 -0.21
C ILE A 97 -5.26 18.80 -0.90
N PRO A 98 -4.38 19.84 -0.88
CA PRO A 98 -3.03 19.74 -1.44
C PRO A 98 -2.20 18.60 -0.86
N PHE A 99 -2.27 18.35 0.46
CA PHE A 99 -1.56 17.24 1.08
C PHE A 99 -2.08 15.90 0.55
N LEU A 100 -3.39 15.70 0.50
CA LEU A 100 -3.99 14.47 -0.01
C LEU A 100 -3.65 14.21 -1.49
N LEU A 101 -3.66 15.26 -2.31
CA LEU A 101 -3.23 15.19 -3.70
C LEU A 101 -1.75 14.78 -3.81
N GLY A 102 -0.88 15.38 -2.98
CA GLY A 102 0.53 15.02 -2.91
C GLY A 102 0.77 13.57 -2.48
N VAL A 103 0.02 13.09 -1.48
CA VAL A 103 0.03 11.68 -1.06
C VAL A 103 -0.40 10.77 -2.20
N GLY A 104 -1.42 11.14 -2.97
CA GLY A 104 -1.88 10.37 -4.11
C GLY A 104 -0.88 10.34 -5.28
N VAL A 105 -0.17 11.44 -5.55
CA VAL A 105 0.95 11.44 -6.51
C VAL A 105 2.05 10.47 -6.04
N LEU A 106 2.44 10.55 -4.76
CA LEU A 106 3.43 9.65 -4.18
C LEU A 106 3.01 8.18 -4.28
N GLU A 107 1.74 7.89 -3.95
CA GLU A 107 1.16 6.55 -4.06
C GLU A 107 1.22 6.03 -5.49
N GLY A 108 0.81 6.86 -6.46
CA GLY A 108 0.86 6.51 -7.87
C GLY A 108 2.28 6.24 -8.34
N LEU A 109 3.25 7.06 -7.95
CA LEU A 109 4.67 6.85 -8.28
C LEU A 109 5.20 5.53 -7.70
N VAL A 110 4.88 5.24 -6.43
CA VAL A 110 5.33 4.02 -5.76
C VAL A 110 4.70 2.78 -6.41
N THR A 111 3.37 2.79 -6.57
CA THR A 111 2.63 1.68 -7.17
C THR A 111 3.03 1.48 -8.62
N GLY A 112 3.24 2.58 -9.36
CA GLY A 112 3.70 2.56 -10.74
C GLY A 112 5.13 2.05 -10.88
N VAL A 113 6.13 2.66 -10.24
CA VAL A 113 7.55 2.31 -10.46
C VAL A 113 7.96 1.04 -9.71
N VAL A 114 7.64 0.95 -8.42
CA VAL A 114 8.09 -0.18 -7.58
C VAL A 114 7.26 -1.42 -7.86
N GLY A 115 5.98 -1.23 -8.22
CA GLY A 115 5.05 -2.33 -8.46
C GLY A 115 4.76 -3.17 -7.22
N ILE A 116 5.13 -2.66 -6.05
CA ILE A 116 4.50 -3.02 -4.79
C ILE A 116 3.25 -2.18 -4.75
N SER A 117 2.13 -2.80 -4.45
CA SER A 117 0.95 -2.03 -4.11
C SER A 117 1.33 -1.24 -2.82
N GLY A 118 1.67 0.06 -2.94
CA GLY A 118 2.15 1.01 -1.90
C GLY A 118 1.36 1.23 -0.58
N GLY A 119 0.59 0.25 -0.09
CA GLY A 119 -0.21 0.30 1.15
C GLY A 119 0.60 0.56 2.41
N PRO A 120 1.83 0.01 2.55
CA PRO A 120 2.70 0.28 3.68
C PRO A 120 3.01 1.77 3.95
N ILE A 121 2.97 2.62 2.92
CA ILE A 121 3.37 4.03 3.02
C ILE A 121 2.17 4.94 3.36
N LEU A 122 0.97 4.63 2.86
CA LEU A 122 -0.20 5.48 3.06
C LEU A 122 -0.67 5.53 4.52
N ALA A 123 -0.70 4.38 5.20
CA ALA A 123 -1.23 4.32 6.56
C ALA A 123 -0.43 5.21 7.54
N PRO A 124 0.92 5.19 7.58
CA PRO A 124 1.70 6.15 8.35
C PRO A 124 1.41 7.61 7.99
N LEU A 125 1.27 7.93 6.70
CA LEU A 125 0.99 9.30 6.25
C LEU A 125 -0.38 9.80 6.74
N PHE A 126 -1.39 8.93 6.80
CA PHE A 126 -2.70 9.31 7.34
C PHE A 126 -2.72 9.41 8.86
N VAL A 127 -2.02 8.50 9.54
CA VAL A 127 -1.89 8.56 11.01
C VAL A 127 -1.18 9.85 11.42
N LEU A 128 -0.06 10.18 10.76
CA LEU A 128 0.78 11.32 11.13
C LEU A 128 0.30 12.65 10.54
N GLY A 129 -0.16 12.65 9.29
CA GLY A 129 -0.60 13.87 8.61
C GLY A 129 -1.99 14.32 9.04
N LEU A 130 -2.89 13.37 9.30
CA LEU A 130 -4.31 13.63 9.58
C LEU A 130 -4.72 13.26 11.02
N GLY A 131 -3.80 12.75 11.85
CA GLY A 131 -4.11 12.33 13.22
C GLY A 131 -5.04 11.12 13.30
N MET A 132 -5.18 10.34 12.22
CA MET A 132 -6.15 9.25 12.18
C MET A 132 -5.81 8.13 13.17
N PRO A 133 -6.83 7.49 13.80
CA PRO A 133 -6.66 6.18 14.42
C PRO A 133 -6.10 5.18 13.41
N GLN A 134 -5.27 4.24 13.88
CA GLN A 134 -4.62 3.28 13.00
C GLN A 134 -5.59 2.49 12.13
N GLN A 135 -6.73 2.05 12.67
CA GLN A 135 -7.77 1.30 11.94
C GLN A 135 -8.35 2.14 10.79
N LEU A 136 -8.66 3.41 11.06
CA LEU A 136 -9.21 4.34 10.08
C LEU A 136 -8.21 4.62 8.95
N ALA A 137 -6.94 4.84 9.32
CA ALA A 137 -5.86 5.03 8.36
C ALA A 137 -5.67 3.80 7.44
N GLN A 138 -5.78 2.58 8.00
CA GLN A 138 -5.71 1.36 7.20
C GLN A 138 -6.86 1.27 6.20
N GLY A 139 -8.10 1.46 6.65
CA GLY A 139 -9.27 1.42 5.77
C GLY A 139 -9.23 2.46 4.66
N CYS A 140 -8.89 3.72 4.98
CA CYS A 140 -8.69 4.78 3.99
C CYS A 140 -7.59 4.43 2.99
N SER A 141 -6.47 3.84 3.44
CA SER A 141 -5.38 3.45 2.55
C SER A 141 -5.83 2.39 1.56
N LEU A 142 -6.51 1.34 2.01
CA LEU A 142 -7.00 0.26 1.15
C LEU A 142 -7.96 0.80 0.09
N ALA A 143 -8.89 1.68 0.49
CA ALA A 143 -9.85 2.30 -0.42
C ALA A 143 -9.18 3.20 -1.46
N ALA A 144 -8.26 4.08 -1.03
CA ALA A 144 -7.55 5.03 -1.90
C ALA A 144 -6.77 4.36 -3.03
N ARG A 145 -6.37 3.09 -2.81
CA ARG A 145 -5.47 2.35 -3.69
C ARG A 145 -6.17 1.54 -4.76
N ILE A 146 -7.48 1.29 -4.61
CA ILE A 146 -8.25 0.50 -5.56
C ILE A 146 -8.12 1.06 -6.98
N PRO A 147 -8.31 2.37 -7.24
CA PRO A 147 -8.29 2.88 -8.62
C PRO A 147 -6.92 2.75 -9.29
N ALA A 148 -5.84 3.15 -8.61
CA ALA A 148 -4.48 3.02 -9.11
C ALA A 148 -4.05 1.56 -9.34
N SER A 149 -4.42 0.66 -8.42
CA SER A 149 -4.08 -0.76 -8.55
C SER A 149 -4.88 -1.45 -9.66
N LEU A 150 -6.15 -1.09 -9.88
CA LEU A 150 -6.94 -1.59 -11.01
C LEU A 150 -6.34 -1.15 -12.35
N ALA A 151 -6.02 0.14 -12.49
CA ALA A 151 -5.40 0.67 -13.71
C ALA A 151 -4.04 0.01 -13.98
N SER A 152 -3.21 -0.16 -12.94
CA SER A 152 -1.91 -0.82 -13.05
C SER A 152 -2.05 -2.32 -13.36
N THR A 153 -3.03 -3.01 -12.77
CA THR A 153 -3.31 -4.42 -13.07
C THR A 153 -3.74 -4.58 -14.52
N TRP A 154 -4.60 -3.69 -15.01
CA TRP A 154 -5.05 -3.69 -16.40
C TRP A 154 -3.89 -3.52 -17.38
N GLU A 155 -2.98 -2.58 -17.12
CA GLU A 155 -1.79 -2.39 -17.96
C GLU A 155 -0.87 -3.62 -17.95
N ASN A 156 -0.59 -4.18 -16.77
CA ASN A 156 0.23 -5.39 -16.64
C ASN A 156 -0.42 -6.60 -17.31
N TRP A 157 -1.75 -6.67 -17.33
CA TRP A 157 -2.48 -7.70 -18.07
C TRP A 157 -2.27 -7.55 -19.58
N ARG A 158 -2.41 -6.32 -20.11
CA ARG A 158 -2.18 -6.02 -21.53
C ARG A 158 -0.75 -6.36 -21.97
N CYS A 159 0.25 -6.08 -21.13
CA CYS A 159 1.64 -6.41 -21.39
C CYS A 159 2.01 -7.89 -21.15
N ARG A 160 1.05 -8.76 -20.79
CA ARG A 160 1.28 -10.17 -20.44
C ARG A 160 2.26 -10.38 -19.27
N HIS A 161 2.28 -9.43 -18.33
CA HIS A 161 3.10 -9.48 -17.11
C HIS A 161 2.39 -10.14 -15.92
N ILE A 162 1.27 -10.82 -16.13
CA ILE A 162 0.52 -11.50 -15.06
C ILE A 162 0.58 -13.01 -15.29
N ARG A 163 1.03 -13.75 -14.26
CA ARG A 163 1.07 -15.21 -14.29
C ARG A 163 -0.18 -15.82 -13.68
N PHE A 164 -1.13 -16.09 -14.56
CA PHE A 164 -2.42 -16.69 -14.21
C PHE A 164 -2.32 -18.07 -13.59
N ASP A 165 -1.26 -18.85 -13.88
CA ASP A 165 -1.06 -20.18 -13.29
C ASP A 165 -0.88 -20.13 -11.76
N LEU A 166 -0.23 -19.06 -11.25
CA LEU A 166 0.07 -18.88 -9.83
C LEU A 166 -0.97 -18.03 -9.12
N LEU A 167 -1.78 -17.29 -9.89
CA LEU A 167 -2.70 -16.30 -9.35
C LEU A 167 -3.73 -16.93 -8.39
N PRO A 168 -4.39 -18.06 -8.68
CA PRO A 168 -5.39 -18.64 -7.78
C PRO A 168 -4.84 -19.06 -6.41
N SER A 169 -3.67 -19.70 -6.37
CA SER A 169 -3.06 -20.18 -5.12
C SER A 169 -2.58 -19.01 -4.25
N LEU A 170 -1.96 -18.00 -4.88
CA LEU A 170 -1.54 -16.78 -4.20
C LEU A 170 -2.75 -15.94 -3.75
N MET A 171 -3.81 -15.88 -4.56
CA MET A 171 -5.06 -15.19 -4.20
C MET A 171 -5.70 -15.83 -2.99
N ALA A 172 -5.82 -17.17 -2.95
CA ALA A 172 -6.42 -17.87 -1.81
C ALA A 172 -5.71 -17.52 -0.49
N GLY A 173 -4.38 -17.64 -0.46
CA GLY A 173 -3.59 -17.28 0.73
C GLY A 173 -3.70 -15.79 1.09
N SER A 174 -3.63 -14.91 0.09
CA SER A 174 -3.66 -13.45 0.30
C SER A 174 -5.02 -12.97 0.79
N LEU A 175 -6.12 -13.51 0.26
CA LEU A 175 -7.48 -13.17 0.67
C LEU A 175 -7.79 -13.70 2.07
N LEU A 176 -7.40 -14.94 2.38
CA LEU A 176 -7.52 -15.47 3.74
C LEU A 176 -6.71 -14.64 4.75
N GLY A 177 -5.47 -14.29 4.41
CA GLY A 177 -4.63 -13.43 5.24
C GLY A 177 -5.22 -12.04 5.42
N THR A 178 -5.80 -11.46 4.36
CA THR A 178 -6.48 -10.15 4.43
C THR A 178 -7.71 -10.22 5.32
N TRP A 179 -8.52 -11.26 5.17
CA TRP A 179 -9.72 -11.45 5.99
C TRP A 179 -9.38 -11.61 7.47
N ALA A 180 -8.46 -12.54 7.80
CA ALA A 180 -8.04 -12.77 9.17
C ALA A 180 -7.34 -11.54 9.77
N GLY A 181 -6.45 -10.90 9.01
CA GLY A 181 -5.73 -9.71 9.44
C GLY A 181 -6.67 -8.52 9.70
N ALA A 182 -7.63 -8.27 8.81
CA ALA A 182 -8.62 -7.21 9.01
C ALA A 182 -9.52 -7.51 10.21
N HIS A 183 -9.94 -8.77 10.39
CA HIS A 183 -10.76 -9.16 11.54
C HIS A 183 -10.01 -8.93 12.86
N ILE A 184 -8.76 -9.36 12.96
CA ILE A 184 -7.93 -9.12 14.15
C ILE A 184 -7.73 -7.61 14.36
N ALA A 185 -7.37 -6.87 13.32
CA ALA A 185 -7.07 -5.45 13.41
C ALA A 185 -8.27 -4.61 13.91
N LEU A 186 -9.48 -4.93 13.46
CA LEU A 186 -10.70 -4.21 13.86
C LEU A 186 -11.08 -4.42 15.33
N HIS A 187 -10.62 -5.51 15.96
CA HIS A 187 -10.90 -5.82 17.38
C HIS A 187 -9.75 -5.45 18.32
N LEU A 188 -8.57 -5.11 17.81
CA LEU A 188 -7.44 -4.71 18.64
C LEU A 188 -7.55 -3.23 19.07
N PRO A 189 -7.09 -2.89 20.29
CA PRO A 189 -6.91 -1.49 20.68
C PRO A 189 -5.97 -0.75 19.72
N GLU A 190 -6.27 0.52 19.44
CA GLU A 190 -5.48 1.35 18.51
C GLU A 190 -3.96 1.36 18.80
N PRO A 191 -3.49 1.53 20.05
CA PRO A 191 -2.05 1.57 20.32
C PRO A 191 -1.35 0.25 20.05
N VAL A 192 -2.04 -0.86 20.32
CA VAL A 192 -1.54 -2.22 20.07
C VAL A 192 -1.46 -2.45 18.56
N LEU A 193 -2.52 -2.15 17.81
CA LEU A 193 -2.54 -2.29 16.37
C LEU A 193 -1.46 -1.43 15.70
N ARG A 194 -1.31 -0.18 16.14
CA ARG A 194 -0.30 0.77 15.66
C ARG A 194 1.12 0.22 15.86
N THR A 195 1.40 -0.30 17.04
CA THR A 195 2.70 -0.88 17.37
C THR A 195 2.99 -2.13 16.54
N LEU A 196 2.02 -3.04 16.44
CA LEU A 196 2.17 -4.25 15.61
C LEU A 196 2.40 -3.90 14.14
N PHE A 197 1.63 -2.95 13.60
CA PHE A 197 1.79 -2.49 12.23
C PHE A 197 3.16 -1.84 12.00
N ALA A 198 3.62 -0.98 12.92
CA ALA A 198 4.95 -0.39 12.88
C ALA A 198 6.07 -1.43 12.86
N LEU A 199 5.99 -2.47 13.72
CA LEU A 199 6.97 -3.56 13.75
C LEU A 199 7.00 -4.35 12.44
N VAL A 200 5.83 -4.63 11.85
CA VAL A 200 5.73 -5.29 10.54
C VAL A 200 6.37 -4.42 9.45
N LEU A 201 6.11 -3.10 9.44
CA LEU A 201 6.73 -2.17 8.50
C LEU A 201 8.25 -2.15 8.64
N MET A 202 8.78 -2.08 9.86
CA MET A 202 10.22 -2.08 10.11
C MET A 202 10.86 -3.39 9.65
N GLY A 203 10.24 -4.54 9.92
CA GLY A 203 10.71 -5.83 9.41
C GLY A 203 10.74 -5.90 7.88
N LEU A 204 9.69 -5.41 7.22
CA LEU A 204 9.59 -5.32 5.77
C LEU A 204 10.66 -4.39 5.19
N ALA A 205 10.88 -3.24 5.82
CA ALA A 205 11.88 -2.26 5.42
C ALA A 205 13.30 -2.83 5.49
N LEU A 206 13.65 -3.50 6.59
CA LEU A 206 14.95 -4.15 6.74
C LEU A 206 15.21 -5.18 5.63
N ARG A 207 14.18 -5.95 5.24
CA ARG A 207 14.28 -6.88 4.12
C ARG A 207 14.55 -6.16 2.80
N TYR A 208 13.85 -5.07 2.52
CA TYR A 208 14.06 -4.29 1.28
C TYR A 208 15.44 -3.61 1.20
N LEU A 209 15.99 -3.22 2.35
CA LEU A 209 17.32 -2.60 2.44
C LEU A 209 18.46 -3.61 2.29
N ARG A 210 18.32 -4.82 2.86
CA ARG A 210 19.37 -5.84 2.92
C ARG A 210 19.62 -6.59 1.60
N GLY A 211 18.58 -6.84 0.78
CA GLY A 211 18.76 -7.55 -0.49
C GLY A 211 17.79 -8.68 -0.70
#